data_AF-A0A5B2VQF0-F1
#
_entry.id   AF-A0A5B2VQF0-F1
#
_cell.length_a   1.000
_cell.length_b   1.000
_cell.length_c   1.000
_cell.angle_alpha   90.00
_cell.angle_beta   90.00
_cell.angle_gamma   90.00
#
_symmetry.space_group_name_H-M   'P 1'
#
loop_
_entity.id
_entity.type
_entity.pdbx_description
1 polymer ?
#
loop_
_entity_poly.entity_id
_entity_poly.type
_entity_poly.pdbx_seq_one_letter_code
_entity_poly.pdbx_strand_id
1 'polypeptide(L)'
;MAFIENVLEVPSYGWKTQDGQLSKPTVTQLFSEYLRRINIFASRKNWLPFFSWFCTLSLLPFAILFIFMEIRDFNVWYLLLGFIYGMIFMGSHGTIWYHRYGTHQAYRFSNNFWRFFTANLVIKLVPEELYIVSHHVHHSLSDEPGDPYNAEAGFLYCFLADANHQPIAKNLTEEEYAKAAAMLSHTGVKANSYQQYLKWGSIASPVRTMVATFANWAFWLTVFYAIGGLYLTAALLAGAFVWGLGVRTFNYEGHGKGENKQVVGHDYNTKDKSINQLWPGIVAGEWHNNHHLYPASARSGFLPWQIDFAWYYIRTLKFIGGVSSCRDAKQQFLEDYRKPYLEEMKQMKNVQPKPVVVPAKA
;
A
#
# COMPACT_ATOMS: atom_id res chain seq x y z
N MET A 1 3.17 -27.49 1.14
CA MET A 1 2.82 -26.12 0.71
C MET A 1 3.72 -25.16 1.44
N ALA A 2 4.25 -24.15 0.76
CA ALA A 2 5.13 -23.18 1.38
C ALA A 2 4.31 -22.31 2.36
N PHE A 3 4.91 -21.89 3.48
CA PHE A 3 4.22 -21.06 4.49
C PHE A 3 3.51 -19.84 3.87
N ILE A 4 4.13 -19.20 2.88
CA ILE A 4 3.59 -18.01 2.22
C ILE A 4 2.29 -18.27 1.45
N GLU A 5 2.09 -19.48 0.91
CA GLU A 5 0.88 -19.86 0.18
C GLU A 5 -0.32 -20.09 1.11
N ASN A 6 -0.05 -20.34 2.40
CA ASN A 6 -1.04 -20.73 3.40
C ASN A 6 -1.30 -19.66 4.46
N VAL A 7 -0.51 -18.58 4.49
CA VAL A 7 -0.60 -17.58 5.57
C VAL A 7 -1.90 -16.76 5.50
N LEU A 8 -2.50 -16.61 4.32
CA LEU A 8 -3.76 -15.90 4.11
C LEU A 8 -4.97 -16.85 4.11
N GLU A 9 -6.11 -16.37 4.60
CA GLU A 9 -7.36 -17.14 4.64
C GLU A 9 -7.92 -17.30 3.22
N VAL A 10 -7.97 -18.55 2.75
CA VAL A 10 -8.51 -18.89 1.43
C VAL A 10 -9.96 -18.39 1.29
N PRO A 11 -10.31 -17.60 0.26
CA PRO A 11 -11.68 -17.16 0.02
C PRO A 11 -12.60 -18.34 -0.31
N SER A 12 -13.90 -18.18 -0.11
CA SER A 12 -14.91 -19.24 -0.36
C SER A 12 -14.91 -19.77 -1.81
N TYR A 13 -14.45 -18.98 -2.77
CA TYR A 13 -14.29 -19.36 -4.19
C TYR A 13 -12.87 -19.88 -4.53
N GLY A 14 -12.00 -20.05 -3.54
CA GLY A 14 -10.62 -20.53 -3.71
C GLY A 14 -9.70 -19.54 -4.44
N TRP A 15 -8.40 -19.81 -4.40
CA TRP A 15 -7.41 -19.07 -5.19
C TRP A 15 -7.30 -19.57 -6.64
N LYS A 16 -7.54 -20.86 -6.83
CA LYS A 16 -7.40 -21.57 -8.11
C LYS A 16 -8.68 -22.29 -8.49
N THR A 17 -8.96 -22.37 -9.78
CA THR A 17 -9.95 -23.27 -10.36
C THR A 17 -9.44 -24.71 -10.36
N GLN A 18 -10.28 -25.69 -10.74
CA GLN A 18 -9.90 -27.11 -10.76
C GLN A 18 -8.73 -27.41 -11.72
N ASP A 19 -8.61 -26.64 -12.79
CA ASP A 19 -7.52 -26.66 -13.79
C ASP A 19 -6.29 -25.83 -13.37
N GLY A 20 -6.27 -25.29 -12.16
CA GLY A 20 -5.12 -24.59 -11.59
C GLY A 20 -4.97 -23.12 -11.99
N GLN A 21 -5.89 -22.58 -12.79
CA GLN A 21 -5.93 -21.17 -13.20
C GLN A 21 -6.43 -20.25 -12.09
N LEU A 22 -6.21 -18.94 -12.22
CA LEU A 22 -6.71 -17.95 -11.27
C LEU A 22 -8.24 -18.03 -11.14
N SER A 23 -8.75 -18.14 -9.92
CA SER A 23 -10.18 -18.01 -9.64
C SER A 23 -10.64 -16.56 -9.86
N LYS A 24 -11.54 -16.35 -10.81
CA LYS A 24 -12.15 -15.04 -11.11
C LYS A 24 -13.60 -15.00 -10.61
N PRO A 25 -13.84 -14.58 -9.35
CA PRO A 25 -15.18 -14.60 -8.76
C PRO A 25 -16.11 -13.59 -9.42
N THR A 26 -17.40 -13.94 -9.47
CA THR A 26 -18.47 -13.02 -9.85
C THR A 26 -18.62 -11.88 -8.84
N VAL A 27 -19.24 -10.78 -9.24
CA VAL A 27 -19.57 -9.65 -8.37
C VAL A 27 -20.35 -10.11 -7.13
N THR A 28 -21.32 -11.02 -7.31
CA THR A 28 -22.11 -11.57 -6.21
C THR A 28 -21.25 -12.36 -5.24
N GLN A 29 -20.31 -13.19 -5.71
CA GLN A 29 -19.39 -13.93 -4.84
C GLN A 29 -18.48 -12.98 -4.05
N LEU A 30 -17.95 -11.94 -4.69
CA LEU A 30 -17.11 -10.93 -4.04
C LEU A 30 -17.83 -10.19 -2.91
N PHE A 31 -19.07 -9.73 -3.15
CA PHE A 31 -19.86 -9.05 -2.11
C PHE A 31 -20.36 -10.00 -1.03
N SER A 32 -20.74 -11.24 -1.39
CA SER A 32 -21.12 -12.26 -0.41
C SER A 32 -19.97 -12.58 0.53
N GLU A 33 -18.76 -12.76 -0.01
CA GLU A 33 -17.55 -12.98 0.78
C GLU A 33 -17.22 -11.78 1.66
N TYR A 34 -17.33 -10.56 1.11
CA TYR A 34 -17.11 -9.32 1.85
C TYR A 34 -18.03 -9.21 3.06
N LEU A 35 -19.35 -9.33 2.84
CA LEU A 35 -20.35 -9.26 3.90
C LEU A 35 -20.14 -10.35 4.95
N ARG A 36 -19.75 -11.57 4.53
CA ARG A 36 -19.41 -12.67 5.44
C ARG A 36 -18.20 -12.33 6.31
N ARG A 37 -17.14 -11.76 5.73
CA ARG A 37 -15.85 -11.52 6.39
C ARG A 37 -15.81 -10.26 7.25
N ILE A 38 -16.72 -9.31 7.05
CA ILE A 38 -16.88 -8.16 7.98
C ILE A 38 -17.92 -8.41 9.08
N ASN A 39 -18.68 -9.50 9.01
CA ASN A 39 -19.75 -9.76 9.97
C ASN A 39 -19.19 -10.25 11.32
N ILE A 40 -18.99 -9.32 12.26
CA ILE A 40 -18.49 -9.61 13.61
C ILE A 40 -19.48 -10.39 14.48
N PHE A 41 -20.77 -10.36 14.15
CA PHE A 41 -21.81 -11.12 14.86
C PHE A 41 -21.79 -12.59 14.48
N ALA A 42 -21.44 -12.90 13.23
CA ALA A 42 -21.24 -14.28 12.77
C ALA A 42 -19.95 -14.89 13.37
N SER A 43 -18.88 -14.11 13.50
CA SER A 43 -17.65 -14.56 14.12
C SER A 43 -16.81 -13.39 14.63
N ARG A 44 -16.33 -13.49 15.87
CA ARG A 44 -15.36 -12.53 16.41
C ARG A 44 -14.04 -12.50 15.64
N LYS A 45 -13.72 -13.54 14.86
CA LYS A 45 -12.51 -13.60 14.01
C LYS A 45 -12.54 -12.60 12.85
N ASN A 46 -13.71 -12.02 12.58
CA ASN A 46 -13.95 -11.01 11.56
C ASN A 46 -13.68 -9.58 12.05
N TRP A 47 -13.22 -9.40 13.30
CA TRP A 47 -13.05 -8.08 13.89
C TRP A 47 -12.09 -7.19 13.11
N LEU A 48 -10.99 -7.74 12.57
CA LEU A 48 -9.92 -6.99 11.92
C LEU A 48 -10.37 -6.39 10.56
N PRO A 49 -10.91 -7.17 9.61
CA PRO A 49 -11.46 -6.60 8.37
C PRO A 49 -12.64 -5.67 8.63
N PHE A 50 -13.53 -6.00 9.58
CA PHE A 50 -14.58 -5.08 10.02
C PHE A 50 -14.00 -3.75 10.52
N PHE A 51 -12.98 -3.80 11.38
CA PHE A 51 -12.37 -2.62 11.99
C PHE A 51 -11.68 -1.73 10.94
N SER A 52 -11.00 -2.31 9.94
CA SER A 52 -10.42 -1.57 8.80
C SER A 52 -11.48 -0.74 8.04
N TRP A 53 -12.61 -1.37 7.68
CA TRP A 53 -13.71 -0.70 7.01
C TRP A 53 -14.43 0.29 7.93
N PHE A 54 -14.65 -0.07 9.18
CA PHE A 54 -15.25 0.80 10.19
C PHE A 54 -14.44 2.10 10.36
N CYS A 55 -13.11 2.01 10.47
CA CYS A 55 -12.24 3.18 10.56
C CYS A 55 -12.36 4.09 9.32
N THR A 56 -12.39 3.51 8.12
CA THR A 56 -12.54 4.30 6.89
C THR A 56 -13.93 4.95 6.83
N LEU A 57 -15.01 4.17 7.01
CA LEU A 57 -16.39 4.64 6.89
C LEU A 57 -16.81 5.61 8.00
N SER A 58 -16.18 5.53 9.17
CA SER A 58 -16.42 6.48 10.27
C SER A 58 -15.93 7.89 9.94
N LEU A 59 -15.13 8.08 8.87
CA LEU A 59 -14.76 9.40 8.37
C LEU A 59 -15.77 10.01 7.39
N LEU A 60 -16.74 9.21 6.88
CA LEU A 60 -17.76 9.69 5.95
C LEU A 60 -18.58 10.87 6.48
N PRO A 61 -19.01 10.92 7.76
CA PRO A 61 -19.71 12.09 8.29
C PRO A 61 -18.91 13.39 8.19
N PHE A 62 -17.58 13.32 8.36
CA PHE A 62 -16.70 14.49 8.19
C PHE A 62 -16.57 14.89 6.73
N ALA A 63 -16.50 13.93 5.81
CA ALA A 63 -16.51 14.21 4.37
C ALA A 63 -17.82 14.89 3.94
N ILE A 64 -18.96 14.38 4.39
CA ILE A 64 -20.28 14.98 4.14
C ILE A 64 -20.35 16.39 4.72
N LEU A 65 -19.93 16.57 5.99
CA LEU A 65 -19.89 17.88 6.64
C LEU A 65 -19.03 18.88 5.86
N PHE A 66 -17.84 18.46 5.43
CA PHE A 66 -16.93 19.29 4.64
C PHE A 66 -17.55 19.70 3.30
N ILE A 67 -18.21 18.78 2.61
CA ILE A 67 -18.94 19.09 1.35
C ILE A 67 -20.02 20.14 1.60
N PHE A 68 -20.82 20.00 2.67
CA PHE A 68 -21.82 21.01 3.02
C PHE A 68 -21.21 22.37 3.33
N MET A 69 -20.07 22.42 4.03
CA MET A 69 -19.34 23.65 4.31
C MET A 69 -18.84 24.31 3.02
N GLU A 70 -18.26 23.54 2.10
CA GLU A 70 -17.77 24.05 0.80
C GLU A 70 -18.90 24.52 -0.12
N ILE A 71 -20.06 23.87 -0.11
CA ILE A 71 -21.24 24.34 -0.87
C ILE A 71 -21.72 25.70 -0.34
N ARG A 72 -21.67 25.90 0.97
CA ARG A 72 -22.17 27.11 1.63
C ARG A 72 -21.19 28.28 1.52
N ASP A 73 -19.92 28.03 1.86
CA ASP A 73 -18.94 29.09 2.14
C ASP A 73 -17.76 29.11 1.14
N PHE A 74 -17.69 28.12 0.23
CA PHE A 74 -16.62 27.87 -0.76
C PHE A 74 -15.23 28.41 -0.44
N ASN A 75 -14.28 27.52 -0.14
CA ASN A 75 -12.92 27.90 0.17
C ASN A 75 -11.89 26.92 -0.42
N VAL A 76 -11.28 27.37 -1.52
CA VAL A 76 -10.25 26.61 -2.25
C VAL A 76 -9.07 26.16 -1.39
N TRP A 77 -8.73 26.89 -0.32
CA TRP A 77 -7.61 26.54 0.55
C TRP A 77 -7.89 25.29 1.37
N TYR A 78 -9.12 25.09 1.85
CA TYR A 78 -9.46 23.87 2.58
C TYR A 78 -9.59 22.66 1.66
N LEU A 79 -10.04 22.84 0.41
CA LEU A 79 -9.94 21.80 -0.62
C LEU A 79 -8.48 21.38 -0.84
N LEU A 80 -7.58 22.36 -1.00
CA LEU A 80 -6.15 22.10 -1.18
C LEU A 80 -5.52 21.42 0.04
N LEU A 81 -5.86 21.86 1.27
CA LEU A 81 -5.33 21.26 2.50
C LEU A 81 -5.83 19.83 2.69
N GLY A 82 -7.12 19.57 2.45
CA GLY A 82 -7.68 18.22 2.46
C GLY A 82 -7.01 17.32 1.43
N PHE A 83 -6.80 17.82 0.22
CA PHE A 83 -6.05 17.13 -0.83
C PHE A 83 -4.60 16.84 -0.43
N ILE A 84 -3.85 17.83 0.06
CA ILE A 84 -2.45 17.67 0.47
C ILE A 84 -2.34 16.65 1.60
N TYR A 85 -3.21 16.74 2.60
CA TYR A 85 -3.18 15.79 3.72
C TYR A 85 -3.54 14.37 3.29
N GLY A 86 -4.63 14.19 2.54
CA GLY A 86 -5.08 12.88 2.07
C GLY A 86 -4.12 12.26 1.04
N MET A 87 -3.71 13.00 0.02
CA MET A 87 -2.95 12.40 -1.09
C MET A 87 -1.45 12.38 -0.81
N ILE A 88 -0.90 13.41 -0.16
CA ILE A 88 0.55 13.54 0.05
C ILE A 88 0.95 13.00 1.42
N PHE A 89 0.39 13.52 2.52
CA PHE A 89 0.82 13.11 3.87
C PHE A 89 0.40 11.68 4.20
N MET A 90 -0.88 11.33 4.05
CA MET A 90 -1.37 9.97 4.29
C MET A 90 -0.77 8.99 3.26
N GLY A 91 -0.72 9.37 1.99
CA GLY A 91 -0.07 8.59 0.92
C GLY A 91 1.39 8.26 1.23
N SER A 92 2.21 9.28 1.45
CA SER A 92 3.63 9.11 1.80
C SER A 92 3.81 8.35 3.11
N HIS A 93 2.97 8.60 4.13
CA HIS A 93 3.02 7.82 5.37
C HIS A 93 2.74 6.34 5.10
N GLY A 94 1.79 6.03 4.21
CA GLY A 94 1.51 4.67 3.77
C GLY A 94 2.77 3.95 3.27
N THR A 95 3.52 4.66 2.41
CA THR A 95 4.81 4.24 1.85
C THR A 95 5.91 4.11 2.90
N ILE A 96 6.02 5.08 3.79
CA ILE A 96 7.07 5.14 4.81
C ILE A 96 6.88 4.02 5.84
N TRP A 97 5.66 3.87 6.35
CA TRP A 97 5.36 3.04 7.51
C TRP A 97 4.97 1.62 7.13
N TYR A 98 3.87 1.43 6.39
CA TYR A 98 3.39 0.08 6.10
C TYR A 98 4.27 -0.59 5.03
N HIS A 99 4.62 0.15 3.98
CA HIS A 99 5.30 -0.42 2.83
C HIS A 99 6.81 -0.64 3.05
N ARG A 100 7.60 0.44 3.13
CA ARG A 100 9.06 0.37 3.17
C ARG A 100 9.60 -0.13 4.51
N TYR A 101 9.00 0.30 5.63
CA TYR A 101 9.41 -0.16 6.95
C TYR A 101 8.73 -1.47 7.36
N GLY A 102 7.40 -1.48 7.33
CA GLY A 102 6.55 -2.57 7.79
C GLY A 102 6.81 -3.86 7.02
N THR A 103 6.70 -3.84 5.70
CA THR A 103 6.92 -5.04 4.88
C THR A 103 8.39 -5.26 4.59
N HIS A 104 9.08 -4.27 4.03
CA HIS A 104 10.39 -4.49 3.43
C HIS A 104 11.58 -4.25 4.34
N GLN A 105 11.35 -3.71 5.54
CA GLN A 105 12.40 -3.31 6.49
C GLN A 105 13.55 -2.57 5.80
N ALA A 106 13.21 -1.71 4.83
CA ALA A 106 14.16 -1.03 3.95
C ALA A 106 15.08 -0.05 4.69
N TYR A 107 14.68 0.33 5.91
CA TYR A 107 15.44 1.16 6.83
C TYR A 107 15.18 0.77 8.28
N ARG A 108 16.08 1.20 9.18
CA ARG A 108 16.03 0.93 10.61
C ARG A 108 16.00 2.24 11.39
N PHE A 109 14.99 2.43 12.25
CA PHE A 109 14.98 3.53 13.20
C PHE A 109 16.13 3.42 14.21
N SER A 110 16.67 4.56 14.62
CA SER A 110 17.75 4.60 15.62
C SER A 110 17.25 4.23 17.02
N ASN A 111 15.98 4.48 17.32
CA ASN A 111 15.36 4.18 18.62
C ASN A 111 13.83 4.04 18.52
N ASN A 112 13.20 3.69 19.64
CA ASN A 112 11.74 3.51 19.73
C ASN A 112 10.94 4.82 19.60
N PHE A 113 11.52 5.98 19.92
CA PHE A 113 10.84 7.27 19.77
C PHE A 113 10.55 7.56 18.30
N TRP A 114 11.56 7.48 17.43
CA TRP A 114 11.37 7.73 16.00
C TRP A 114 10.43 6.71 15.37
N ARG A 115 10.53 5.44 15.76
CA ARG A 115 9.59 4.41 15.32
C ARG A 115 8.16 4.74 15.73
N PHE A 116 7.93 5.11 17.00
CA PHE A 116 6.61 5.48 17.49
C PHE A 116 6.07 6.74 16.82
N PHE A 117 6.91 7.76 16.65
CA PHE A 117 6.56 9.02 16.00
C PHE A 117 6.12 8.78 14.55
N THR A 118 6.93 8.07 13.76
CA THR A 118 6.60 7.75 12.37
C THR A 118 5.33 6.90 12.27
N ALA A 119 5.15 5.90 13.15
CA ALA A 119 3.95 5.06 13.17
C ALA A 119 2.63 5.80 13.42
N ASN A 120 2.71 7.03 13.97
CA ASN A 120 1.56 7.83 14.40
C ASN A 120 1.55 9.22 13.74
N LEU A 121 2.32 9.42 12.65
CA LEU A 121 2.48 10.72 11.99
C LEU A 121 1.19 11.25 11.37
N VAL A 122 0.22 10.38 11.13
CA VAL A 122 -1.09 10.69 10.57
C VAL A 122 -2.19 9.90 11.29
N ILE A 123 -3.45 10.18 10.93
CA ILE A 123 -4.59 9.41 11.44
C ILE A 123 -4.53 7.94 10.99
N LYS A 124 -4.69 6.99 11.91
CA LYS A 124 -4.62 5.55 11.62
C LYS A 124 -5.92 5.03 10.99
N LEU A 125 -5.83 4.44 9.80
CA LEU A 125 -6.99 3.83 9.12
C LEU A 125 -6.83 2.34 8.80
N VAL A 126 -5.61 1.91 8.46
CA VAL A 126 -5.34 0.53 8.04
C VAL A 126 -4.54 -0.18 9.13
N PRO A 127 -5.00 -1.32 9.65
CA PRO A 127 -4.22 -2.13 10.58
C PRO A 127 -2.94 -2.68 9.93
N GLU A 128 -1.82 -2.64 10.64
CA GLU A 128 -0.52 -3.09 10.14
C GLU A 128 -0.53 -4.55 9.66
N GLU A 129 -1.26 -5.44 10.34
CA GLU A 129 -1.34 -6.87 9.99
C GLU A 129 -1.94 -7.11 8.61
N LEU A 130 -3.05 -6.42 8.30
CA LEU A 130 -3.73 -6.59 7.02
C LEU A 130 -2.83 -6.17 5.86
N TYR A 131 -2.06 -5.10 6.02
CA TYR A 131 -1.15 -4.63 4.99
C TYR A 131 0.12 -5.48 4.90
N ILE A 132 0.85 -5.67 6.00
CA ILE A 132 2.20 -6.22 5.97
C ILE A 132 2.22 -7.68 5.52
N VAL A 133 1.36 -8.53 6.09
CA VAL A 133 1.36 -9.97 5.79
C VAL A 133 0.96 -10.21 4.34
N SER A 134 -0.12 -9.57 3.90
CA SER A 134 -0.61 -9.70 2.53
C SER A 134 0.36 -9.12 1.49
N HIS A 135 1.08 -8.05 1.81
CA HIS A 135 2.08 -7.48 0.89
C HIS A 135 3.28 -8.41 0.67
N HIS A 136 3.70 -9.14 1.70
CA HIS A 136 4.70 -10.22 1.53
C HIS A 136 4.20 -11.33 0.61
N VAL A 137 2.92 -11.71 0.72
CA VAL A 137 2.30 -12.71 -0.18
C VAL A 137 2.25 -12.18 -1.60
N HIS A 138 1.80 -10.94 -1.80
CA HIS A 138 1.76 -10.27 -3.09
C HIS A 138 3.11 -10.28 -3.79
N HIS A 139 4.22 -9.95 -3.10
CA HIS A 139 5.55 -10.03 -3.72
C HIS A 139 5.99 -11.45 -4.09
N SER A 140 5.52 -12.45 -3.35
CA SER A 140 5.92 -13.84 -3.56
C SER A 140 5.12 -14.51 -4.67
N LEU A 141 3.87 -14.07 -4.87
CA LEU A 141 2.89 -14.65 -5.79
C LEU A 141 2.38 -13.62 -6.80
N SER A 142 3.10 -12.53 -7.05
CA SER A 142 2.62 -11.38 -7.84
C SER A 142 2.03 -11.83 -9.18
N ASP A 143 0.79 -11.42 -9.46
CA ASP A 143 0.02 -11.79 -10.65
C ASP A 143 -0.26 -13.30 -10.84
N GLU A 144 0.11 -14.14 -9.85
CA GLU A 144 -0.20 -15.58 -9.81
C GLU A 144 -1.42 -15.88 -8.92
N PRO A 145 -2.04 -17.07 -9.04
CA PRO A 145 -3.12 -17.45 -8.15
C PRO A 145 -2.64 -17.59 -6.69
N GLY A 146 -3.26 -16.82 -5.80
CA GLY A 146 -2.84 -16.67 -4.40
C GLY A 146 -2.39 -15.26 -4.05
N ASP A 147 -2.12 -14.41 -5.05
CA ASP A 147 -1.92 -12.98 -4.84
C ASP A 147 -3.22 -12.32 -4.33
N PRO A 148 -3.21 -11.69 -3.15
CA PRO A 148 -4.39 -11.03 -2.60
C PRO A 148 -4.88 -9.83 -3.43
N TYR A 149 -4.08 -9.37 -4.39
CA TYR A 149 -4.38 -8.22 -5.25
C TYR A 149 -4.24 -8.53 -6.74
N ASN A 150 -4.42 -9.79 -7.15
CA ASN A 150 -4.28 -10.16 -8.55
C ASN A 150 -5.20 -9.32 -9.44
N ALA A 151 -4.62 -8.41 -10.23
CA ALA A 151 -5.38 -7.43 -11.01
C ALA A 151 -6.16 -8.09 -12.16
N GLU A 152 -5.79 -9.31 -12.57
CA GLU A 152 -6.52 -10.07 -13.59
C GLU A 152 -7.89 -10.57 -13.12
N ALA A 153 -8.12 -10.62 -11.81
CA ALA A 153 -9.43 -10.93 -11.21
C ALA A 153 -10.34 -9.69 -11.12
N GLY A 154 -9.84 -8.51 -11.51
CA GLY A 154 -10.62 -7.30 -11.72
C GLY A 154 -10.63 -6.31 -10.56
N PHE A 155 -11.26 -5.16 -10.80
CA PHE A 155 -11.27 -4.02 -9.88
C PHE A 155 -11.83 -4.39 -8.49
N LEU A 156 -13.00 -5.02 -8.42
CA LEU A 156 -13.65 -5.34 -7.14
C LEU A 156 -12.88 -6.39 -6.34
N TYR A 157 -12.14 -7.27 -7.01
CA TYR A 157 -11.25 -8.24 -6.35
C TYR A 157 -10.18 -7.52 -5.53
N CYS A 158 -9.54 -6.51 -6.13
CA CYS A 158 -8.53 -5.69 -5.46
C CYS A 158 -9.15 -4.73 -4.44
N PHE A 159 -10.26 -4.07 -4.79
CA PHE A 159 -10.89 -3.04 -3.96
C PHE A 159 -11.41 -3.58 -2.62
N LEU A 160 -11.91 -4.82 -2.61
CA LEU A 160 -12.41 -5.50 -1.40
C LEU A 160 -11.37 -6.41 -0.75
N ALA A 161 -10.11 -6.38 -1.19
CA ALA A 161 -9.09 -7.33 -0.77
C ALA A 161 -8.81 -7.30 0.73
N ASP A 162 -8.94 -6.15 1.38
CA ASP A 162 -8.71 -6.01 2.82
C ASP A 162 -9.67 -6.84 3.68
N ALA A 163 -10.86 -7.12 3.18
CA ALA A 163 -11.75 -8.12 3.74
C ALA A 163 -11.55 -9.50 3.11
N ASN A 164 -11.52 -9.58 1.77
CA ASN A 164 -11.67 -10.84 1.05
C ASN A 164 -10.40 -11.69 0.99
N HIS A 165 -9.21 -11.06 0.99
CA HIS A 165 -7.96 -11.71 0.61
C HIS A 165 -6.82 -11.50 1.62
N GLN A 166 -6.76 -10.34 2.27
CA GLN A 166 -5.69 -9.96 3.19
C GLN A 166 -5.74 -10.60 4.60
N PRO A 167 -6.90 -11.01 5.16
CA PRO A 167 -6.90 -11.62 6.49
C PRO A 167 -6.07 -12.90 6.53
N ILE A 168 -5.30 -13.08 7.62
CA ILE A 168 -4.55 -14.32 7.81
C ILE A 168 -5.47 -15.52 8.01
N ALA A 169 -4.99 -16.71 7.63
CA ALA A 169 -5.69 -17.97 7.82
C ALA A 169 -6.07 -18.18 9.29
N LYS A 170 -7.22 -18.83 9.54
CA LYS A 170 -7.80 -19.01 10.89
C LYS A 170 -7.48 -20.37 11.52
N ASN A 171 -6.67 -21.17 10.84
CA ASN A 171 -6.31 -22.56 11.14
C ASN A 171 -4.80 -22.82 11.00
N LEU A 172 -3.96 -21.78 11.13
CA LEU A 172 -2.51 -21.94 11.18
C LEU A 172 -2.12 -22.80 12.38
N THR A 173 -1.12 -23.66 12.18
CA THR A 173 -0.43 -24.32 13.30
C THR A 173 0.29 -23.29 14.17
N GLU A 174 0.71 -23.68 15.38
CA GLU A 174 1.44 -22.78 16.28
C GLU A 174 2.76 -22.30 15.67
N GLU A 175 3.46 -23.16 14.93
CA GLU A 175 4.70 -22.81 14.23
C GLU A 175 4.45 -21.82 13.09
N GLU A 176 3.42 -22.04 12.27
CA GLU A 176 3.06 -21.12 11.19
C GLU A 176 2.57 -19.78 11.74
N TYR A 177 1.80 -19.80 12.82
CA TYR A 177 1.38 -18.57 13.50
C TYR A 177 2.60 -17.79 14.02
N ALA A 178 3.58 -18.45 14.63
CA ALA A 178 4.80 -17.81 15.09
C ALA A 178 5.57 -17.15 13.94
N LYS A 179 5.64 -17.78 12.77
CA LYS A 179 6.23 -17.19 11.55
C LYS A 179 5.44 -15.97 11.09
N ALA A 180 4.11 -16.04 11.06
CA ALA A 180 3.26 -14.91 10.68
C ALA A 180 3.42 -13.72 11.65
N ALA A 181 3.42 -13.99 12.96
CA ALA A 181 3.63 -12.97 13.99
C ALA A 181 5.02 -12.33 13.91
N ALA A 182 6.06 -13.08 13.54
CA ALA A 182 7.42 -12.57 13.38
C ALA A 182 7.52 -11.49 12.29
N MET A 183 6.68 -11.57 11.25
CA MET A 183 6.62 -10.57 10.16
C MET A 183 6.25 -9.16 10.64
N LEU A 184 5.60 -9.03 11.81
CA LEU A 184 5.23 -7.74 12.40
C LEU A 184 6.11 -7.32 13.59
N SER A 185 7.01 -8.17 14.06
CA SER A 185 7.68 -8.01 15.36
C SER A 185 8.47 -6.71 15.49
N HIS A 186 9.02 -6.18 14.39
CA HIS A 186 9.76 -4.92 14.35
C HIS A 186 8.88 -3.68 14.43
N THR A 187 7.60 -3.77 14.04
CA THR A 187 6.67 -2.62 14.00
C THR A 187 6.31 -2.10 15.40
N GLY A 188 6.44 -2.95 16.41
CA GLY A 188 5.96 -2.71 17.78
C GLY A 188 4.52 -3.13 18.03
N VAL A 189 3.82 -3.67 17.02
CA VAL A 189 2.55 -4.39 17.23
C VAL A 189 2.80 -5.54 18.20
N LYS A 190 2.01 -5.59 19.26
CA LYS A 190 2.08 -6.67 20.24
C LYS A 190 1.17 -7.82 19.79
N ALA A 191 1.79 -8.88 19.29
CA ALA A 191 1.09 -10.07 18.86
C ALA A 191 0.28 -10.71 20.01
N ASN A 192 -0.86 -11.30 19.64
CA ASN A 192 -1.61 -12.24 20.44
C ASN A 192 -0.73 -13.48 20.76
N SER A 193 -1.04 -14.19 21.84
CA SER A 193 -0.56 -15.56 21.98
C SER A 193 -1.26 -16.49 20.98
N TYR A 194 -0.73 -17.69 20.74
CA TYR A 194 -1.39 -18.65 19.85
C TYR A 194 -2.84 -18.97 20.29
N GLN A 195 -3.09 -19.09 21.60
CA GLN A 195 -4.45 -19.27 22.13
C GLN A 195 -5.36 -18.07 21.87
N GLN A 196 -4.82 -16.85 21.96
CA GLN A 196 -5.57 -15.64 21.60
C GLN A 196 -5.81 -15.55 20.09
N TYR A 197 -4.87 -16.00 19.26
CA TYR A 197 -5.07 -16.14 17.82
C TYR A 197 -6.18 -17.15 17.49
N LEU A 198 -6.23 -18.31 18.15
CA LEU A 198 -7.34 -19.26 17.94
C LEU A 198 -8.71 -18.64 18.28
N LYS A 199 -8.75 -17.69 19.23
CA LYS A 199 -9.95 -16.94 19.61
C LYS A 199 -10.28 -15.79 18.64
N TRP A 200 -9.31 -14.96 18.27
CA TRP A 200 -9.51 -13.69 17.56
C TRP A 200 -9.16 -13.76 16.08
N GLY A 201 -8.48 -14.80 15.63
CA GLY A 201 -8.10 -15.01 14.24
C GLY A 201 -7.09 -14.00 13.70
N SER A 202 -6.32 -13.32 14.56
CA SER A 202 -5.41 -12.25 14.16
C SER A 202 -4.12 -12.27 14.97
N ILE A 203 -3.05 -11.77 14.38
CA ILE A 203 -1.79 -11.46 15.07
C ILE A 203 -2.02 -10.28 16.01
N ALA A 204 -2.61 -9.19 15.53
CA ALA A 204 -2.90 -8.01 16.30
C ALA A 204 -3.96 -8.29 17.38
N SER A 205 -3.76 -7.72 18.56
CA SER A 205 -4.75 -7.78 19.64
C SER A 205 -5.86 -6.77 19.39
N PRO A 206 -7.16 -7.17 19.39
CA PRO A 206 -8.26 -6.24 19.12
C PRO A 206 -8.25 -5.03 20.03
N VAL A 207 -8.18 -5.25 21.35
CA VAL A 207 -8.24 -4.18 22.36
C VAL A 207 -7.06 -3.21 22.20
N ARG A 208 -5.83 -3.72 22.03
CA ARG A 208 -4.65 -2.86 21.87
C ARG A 208 -4.71 -2.04 20.58
N THR A 209 -5.17 -2.67 19.49
CA THR A 209 -5.31 -2.01 18.18
C THR A 209 -6.35 -0.90 18.24
N MET A 210 -7.52 -1.18 18.83
CA MET A 210 -8.59 -0.20 19.00
C MET A 210 -8.15 0.97 19.89
N VAL A 211 -7.54 0.69 21.04
CA VAL A 211 -7.04 1.74 21.95
C VAL A 211 -5.98 2.60 21.26
N ALA A 212 -5.01 2.00 20.58
CA ALA A 212 -3.96 2.76 19.88
C ALA A 212 -4.54 3.61 18.74
N THR A 213 -5.50 3.07 17.98
CA THR A 213 -6.17 3.78 16.87
C THR A 213 -6.99 4.95 17.39
N PHE A 214 -7.84 4.73 18.40
CA PHE A 214 -8.68 5.81 18.93
C PHE A 214 -7.89 6.85 19.73
N ALA A 215 -6.81 6.48 20.40
CA ALA A 215 -5.89 7.45 21.01
C ALA A 215 -5.20 8.31 19.95
N ASN A 216 -4.73 7.71 18.85
CA ASN A 216 -4.19 8.44 17.71
C ASN A 216 -5.24 9.38 17.08
N TRP A 217 -6.48 8.92 16.91
CA TRP A 217 -7.57 9.76 16.41
C TRP A 217 -7.88 10.93 17.34
N ALA A 218 -8.02 10.67 18.65
CA ALA A 218 -8.26 11.72 19.63
C ALA A 218 -7.17 12.79 19.57
N PHE A 219 -5.90 12.39 19.51
CA PHE A 219 -4.78 13.30 19.35
C PHE A 219 -4.90 14.16 18.07
N TRP A 220 -5.07 13.52 16.91
CA TRP A 220 -5.12 14.26 15.63
C TRP A 220 -6.37 15.13 15.48
N LEU A 221 -7.52 14.68 15.96
CA LEU A 221 -8.74 15.49 16.02
C LEU A 221 -8.53 16.75 16.86
N THR A 222 -7.92 16.62 18.05
CA THR A 222 -7.59 17.76 18.90
C THR A 222 -6.60 18.71 18.21
N VAL A 223 -5.55 18.17 17.58
CA VAL A 223 -4.55 18.99 16.88
C VAL A 223 -5.17 19.75 15.70
N PHE A 224 -5.95 19.08 14.84
CA PHE A 224 -6.59 19.73 13.70
C PHE A 224 -7.57 20.81 14.14
N TYR A 225 -8.36 20.53 15.17
CA TYR A 225 -9.31 21.49 15.71
C TYR A 225 -8.60 22.69 16.36
N ALA A 226 -7.52 22.46 17.11
CA ALA A 226 -6.75 23.54 17.74
C ALA A 226 -6.08 24.46 16.70
N ILE A 227 -5.66 23.92 15.55
CA ILE A 227 -4.97 24.70 14.50
C ILE A 227 -5.96 25.51 13.65
N GLY A 228 -7.07 24.90 13.22
CA GLY A 228 -7.95 25.53 12.21
C GLY A 228 -9.44 25.28 12.43
N GLY A 229 -9.82 24.88 13.65
CA GLY A 229 -11.21 24.67 14.04
C GLY A 229 -11.88 23.52 13.28
N LEU A 230 -13.21 23.58 13.27
CA LEU A 230 -14.05 22.54 12.68
C LEU A 230 -13.84 22.41 11.16
N TYR A 231 -13.67 23.52 10.45
CA TYR A 231 -13.53 23.52 8.99
C TYR A 231 -12.26 22.78 8.57
N LEU A 232 -11.11 23.11 9.17
CA LEU A 232 -9.86 22.39 8.89
C LEU A 232 -10.00 20.91 9.24
N THR A 233 -10.56 20.61 10.41
CA THR A 233 -10.76 19.22 10.85
C THR A 233 -11.58 18.42 9.84
N ALA A 234 -12.72 18.97 9.38
CA ALA A 234 -13.57 18.33 8.39
C ALA A 234 -12.83 18.14 7.06
N ALA A 235 -12.08 19.15 6.58
CA ALA A 235 -11.31 19.09 5.35
C ALA A 235 -10.23 17.99 5.37
N LEU A 236 -9.44 17.92 6.44
CA LEU A 236 -8.36 16.93 6.55
C LEU A 236 -8.92 15.50 6.69
N LEU A 237 -10.00 15.31 7.45
CA LEU A 237 -10.64 13.99 7.57
C LEU A 237 -11.38 13.58 6.29
N ALA A 238 -11.94 14.54 5.53
CA ALA A 238 -12.46 14.28 4.19
C ALA A 238 -11.35 13.79 3.25
N GLY A 239 -10.18 14.45 3.29
CA GLY A 239 -8.99 14.00 2.58
C GLY A 239 -8.54 12.58 2.98
N ALA A 240 -8.53 12.29 4.28
CA ALA A 240 -8.20 10.96 4.80
C ALA A 240 -9.22 9.89 4.39
N PHE A 241 -10.51 10.23 4.33
CA PHE A 241 -11.57 9.36 3.82
C PHE A 241 -11.36 9.01 2.35
N VAL A 242 -11.08 10.01 1.51
CA VAL A 242 -10.78 9.82 0.08
C VAL A 242 -9.54 8.95 -0.10
N TRP A 243 -8.47 9.20 0.65
CA TRP A 243 -7.28 8.35 0.64
C TRP A 243 -7.59 6.91 1.08
N GLY A 244 -8.38 6.74 2.15
CA GLY A 244 -8.77 5.43 2.65
C GLY A 244 -9.49 4.60 1.59
N LEU A 245 -10.39 5.20 0.82
CA LEU A 245 -11.00 4.51 -0.33
C LEU A 245 -10.01 4.30 -1.48
N GLY A 246 -9.21 5.32 -1.80
CA GLY A 246 -8.28 5.32 -2.93
C GLY A 246 -7.14 4.31 -2.81
N VAL A 247 -6.60 4.07 -1.60
CA VAL A 247 -5.49 3.12 -1.42
C VAL A 247 -5.88 1.68 -1.82
N ARG A 248 -7.17 1.34 -1.75
CA ARG A 248 -7.71 0.03 -2.15
C ARG A 248 -7.70 -0.20 -3.67
N THR A 249 -7.54 0.86 -4.47
CA THR A 249 -7.44 0.75 -5.94
C THR A 249 -5.99 0.63 -6.43
N PHE A 250 -5.02 0.90 -5.55
CA PHE A 250 -3.61 1.08 -5.93
C PHE A 250 -3.02 -0.11 -6.68
N ASN A 251 -3.22 -1.34 -6.17
CA ASN A 251 -2.64 -2.54 -6.81
C ASN A 251 -3.31 -2.87 -8.15
N TYR A 252 -4.62 -2.63 -8.29
CA TYR A 252 -5.32 -2.85 -9.56
C TYR A 252 -4.74 -1.97 -10.68
N GLU A 253 -4.58 -0.67 -10.40
CA GLU A 253 -3.96 0.27 -11.33
C GLU A 253 -2.45 0.01 -11.47
N GLY A 254 -1.78 -0.36 -10.39
CA GLY A 254 -0.36 -0.65 -10.30
C GLY A 254 0.10 -1.89 -11.06
N HIS A 255 -0.80 -2.85 -11.32
CA HIS A 255 -0.55 -4.04 -12.16
C HIS A 255 -1.25 -3.93 -13.51
N GLY A 256 -1.39 -2.70 -14.03
CA GLY A 256 -1.87 -2.46 -15.38
C GLY A 256 -3.31 -2.92 -15.63
N LYS A 257 -4.14 -3.07 -14.59
CA LYS A 257 -5.50 -3.61 -14.66
C LYS A 257 -5.56 -5.07 -15.10
N GLY A 258 -4.49 -5.83 -14.84
CA GLY A 258 -4.33 -7.22 -15.31
C GLY A 258 -3.80 -7.33 -16.73
N GLU A 259 -3.42 -6.21 -17.37
CA GLU A 259 -2.86 -6.16 -18.73
C GLU A 259 -1.40 -5.72 -18.70
N ASN A 260 -0.62 -6.13 -19.70
CA ASN A 260 0.76 -5.68 -19.86
C ASN A 260 0.79 -4.22 -20.32
N LYS A 261 1.03 -3.29 -19.40
CA LYS A 261 1.07 -1.83 -19.65
C LYS A 261 2.42 -1.18 -19.37
N GLN A 262 3.46 -1.99 -19.18
CA GLN A 262 4.81 -1.52 -18.93
C GLN A 262 5.35 -0.71 -20.11
N VAL A 263 6.04 0.38 -19.80
CA VAL A 263 6.61 1.30 -20.79
C VAL A 263 8.13 1.17 -20.79
N VAL A 264 8.70 0.82 -21.94
CA VAL A 264 10.16 0.67 -22.12
C VAL A 264 10.88 1.98 -21.78
N GLY A 265 11.96 1.88 -20.98
CA GLY A 265 12.73 3.05 -20.54
C GLY A 265 12.14 3.79 -19.34
N HIS A 266 11.03 3.27 -18.80
CA HIS A 266 10.33 3.77 -17.62
C HIS A 266 10.06 2.66 -16.61
N ASP A 267 9.59 1.50 -17.08
CA ASP A 267 9.37 0.27 -16.34
C ASP A 267 10.48 -0.72 -16.73
N TYR A 268 11.09 -1.34 -15.72
CA TYR A 268 12.30 -2.15 -15.86
C TYR A 268 12.16 -3.55 -15.23
N ASN A 269 11.24 -3.75 -14.30
CA ASN A 269 10.85 -5.09 -13.88
C ASN A 269 9.89 -5.70 -14.91
N THR A 270 10.19 -6.92 -15.37
CA THR A 270 9.38 -7.69 -16.34
C THR A 270 8.93 -9.04 -15.77
N LYS A 271 9.12 -9.29 -14.47
CA LYS A 271 8.75 -10.54 -13.81
C LYS A 271 7.27 -10.62 -13.45
N ASP A 272 6.61 -9.48 -13.42
CA ASP A 272 5.19 -9.30 -13.11
C ASP A 272 4.65 -8.14 -13.98
N LYS A 273 3.38 -7.78 -13.83
CA LYS A 273 2.69 -6.72 -14.58
C LYS A 273 2.76 -5.34 -13.91
N SER A 274 3.60 -5.17 -12.88
CA SER A 274 3.71 -3.90 -12.16
C SER A 274 4.13 -2.76 -13.10
N ILE A 275 3.57 -1.56 -12.90
CA ILE A 275 3.86 -0.34 -13.64
C ILE A 275 4.11 0.83 -12.69
N ASN A 276 5.04 1.70 -13.05
CA ASN A 276 5.28 2.96 -12.35
C ASN A 276 4.10 3.92 -12.59
N GLN A 277 3.17 3.98 -11.65
CA GLN A 277 2.03 4.89 -11.75
C GLN A 277 2.48 6.34 -11.50
N LEU A 278 2.19 7.25 -12.46
CA LEU A 278 2.60 8.65 -12.36
C LEU A 278 2.04 9.32 -11.10
N TRP A 279 0.75 9.11 -10.83
CA TRP A 279 0.06 9.81 -9.75
C TRP A 279 0.51 9.37 -8.34
N PRO A 280 0.36 8.10 -7.92
CA PRO A 280 0.93 7.60 -6.66
C PRO A 280 2.44 7.81 -6.56
N GLY A 281 3.18 7.69 -7.67
CA GLY A 281 4.59 7.98 -7.73
C GLY A 281 4.91 9.41 -7.28
N ILE A 282 4.18 10.40 -7.80
CA ILE A 282 4.37 11.81 -7.44
C ILE A 282 3.91 12.11 -6.00
N VAL A 283 2.70 11.70 -5.61
CA VAL A 283 2.12 12.16 -4.34
C VAL A 283 2.60 11.37 -3.12
N ALA A 284 2.99 10.11 -3.29
CA ALA A 284 3.41 9.23 -2.19
C ALA A 284 4.85 8.71 -2.31
N GLY A 285 5.45 8.80 -3.50
CA GLY A 285 6.71 8.09 -3.80
C GLY A 285 6.48 6.60 -4.09
N GLU A 286 5.29 6.20 -4.54
CA GLU A 286 4.98 4.80 -4.87
C GLU A 286 5.21 4.48 -6.35
N TRP A 287 6.48 4.51 -6.76
CA TRP A 287 6.92 4.02 -8.06
C TRP A 287 6.90 2.48 -8.07
N HIS A 288 5.73 1.92 -8.39
CA HIS A 288 5.41 0.51 -8.15
C HIS A 288 6.29 -0.49 -8.91
N ASN A 289 6.58 -0.27 -10.20
CA ASN A 289 7.49 -1.17 -10.95
C ASN A 289 8.93 -1.10 -10.41
N ASN A 290 9.41 0.10 -10.09
CA ASN A 290 10.72 0.27 -9.46
C ASN A 290 10.80 -0.43 -8.10
N HIS A 291 9.69 -0.39 -7.35
CA HIS A 291 9.55 -1.07 -6.09
C HIS A 291 9.58 -2.61 -6.26
N HIS A 292 8.82 -3.16 -7.21
CA HIS A 292 8.89 -4.59 -7.52
C HIS A 292 10.28 -5.05 -8.01
N LEU A 293 11.02 -4.16 -8.67
CA LEU A 293 12.40 -4.42 -9.08
C LEU A 293 13.37 -4.50 -7.88
N TYR A 294 13.23 -3.58 -6.92
CA TYR A 294 14.10 -3.44 -5.75
C TYR A 294 13.30 -3.32 -4.45
N PRO A 295 12.59 -4.38 -4.01
CA PRO A 295 11.61 -4.28 -2.91
C PRO A 295 12.24 -3.88 -1.57
N ALA A 296 13.50 -4.26 -1.34
CA ALA A 296 14.24 -3.94 -0.13
C ALA A 296 14.79 -2.50 -0.08
N SER A 297 14.64 -1.71 -1.15
CA SER A 297 15.15 -0.34 -1.26
C SER A 297 14.25 0.65 -0.53
N ALA A 298 14.84 1.56 0.24
CA ALA A 298 14.14 2.65 0.90
C ALA A 298 13.80 3.80 -0.06
N ARG A 299 14.33 3.77 -1.28
CA ARG A 299 14.04 4.70 -2.37
C ARG A 299 13.46 3.92 -3.54
N SER A 300 12.38 4.40 -4.13
CA SER A 300 11.81 3.85 -5.37
C SER A 300 11.84 4.86 -6.52
N GLY A 301 12.01 6.16 -6.25
CA GLY A 301 12.20 7.18 -7.29
C GLY A 301 13.64 7.18 -7.84
N PHE A 302 13.89 6.40 -8.89
CA PHE A 302 15.23 6.22 -9.45
C PHE A 302 15.55 7.18 -10.60
N LEU A 303 14.58 7.44 -11.49
CA LEU A 303 14.77 8.39 -12.58
C LEU A 303 14.82 9.84 -12.06
N PRO A 304 15.49 10.77 -12.76
CA PRO A 304 15.71 12.13 -12.25
C PRO A 304 14.44 12.92 -11.92
N TRP A 305 13.35 12.67 -12.65
CA TRP A 305 12.06 13.35 -12.47
C TRP A 305 11.12 12.62 -11.50
N GLN A 306 11.47 11.41 -11.06
CA GLN A 306 10.66 10.63 -10.13
C GLN A 306 10.82 11.19 -8.70
N ILE A 307 9.87 12.05 -8.32
CA ILE A 307 9.74 12.59 -6.97
C ILE A 307 9.41 11.45 -6.01
N ASP A 308 10.02 11.44 -4.83
CA ASP A 308 9.82 10.38 -3.84
C ASP A 308 9.76 11.00 -2.44
N PHE A 309 8.58 11.47 -2.05
CA PHE A 309 8.36 12.14 -0.76
C PHE A 309 8.66 11.21 0.43
N ALA A 310 8.36 9.92 0.30
CA ALA A 310 8.72 8.92 1.30
C ALA A 310 10.25 8.80 1.48
N TRP A 311 11.01 8.80 0.38
CA TRP A 311 12.47 8.80 0.44
C TRP A 311 13.01 10.07 1.07
N TYR A 312 12.45 11.23 0.72
CA TYR A 312 12.87 12.51 1.31
C TYR A 312 12.63 12.55 2.82
N TYR A 313 11.52 11.99 3.31
CA TYR A 313 11.30 11.80 4.74
C TYR A 313 12.36 10.89 5.37
N ILE A 314 12.58 9.69 4.82
CA ILE A 314 13.55 8.72 5.35
C ILE A 314 14.97 9.30 5.35
N ARG A 315 15.37 9.97 4.26
CA ARG A 315 16.68 10.63 4.13
C ARG A 315 16.84 11.77 5.13
N THR A 316 15.79 12.56 5.37
CA THR A 316 15.81 13.64 6.37
C THR A 316 15.93 13.06 7.78
N LEU A 317 15.16 12.02 8.11
CA LEU A 317 15.31 11.32 9.38
C LEU A 317 16.70 10.71 9.56
N LYS A 318 17.29 10.16 8.49
CA LYS A 318 18.67 9.65 8.54
C LYS A 318 19.68 10.76 8.83
N PHE A 319 19.52 11.92 8.19
CA PHE A 319 20.38 13.08 8.41
C PHE A 319 20.34 13.59 9.87
N ILE A 320 19.15 13.65 10.49
CA ILE A 320 18.99 14.06 11.89
C ILE A 320 19.22 12.93 12.91
N GLY A 321 19.66 11.75 12.47
CA GLY A 321 19.97 10.61 13.32
C GLY A 321 18.76 9.78 13.80
N GLY A 322 17.57 10.00 13.25
CA GLY A 322 16.37 9.20 13.56
C GLY A 322 16.28 7.86 12.83
N VAL A 323 16.97 7.73 11.70
CA VAL A 323 17.19 6.47 10.98
C VAL A 323 18.68 6.13 11.03
N SER A 324 19.00 4.93 11.52
CA SER A 324 20.39 4.46 11.70
C SER A 324 20.96 3.86 10.42
N SER A 325 20.14 3.18 9.62
CA SER A 325 20.53 2.61 8.34
C SER A 325 19.36 2.56 7.36
N CYS A 326 19.66 2.63 6.07
CA CYS A 326 18.69 2.44 4.99
C CYS A 326 19.40 1.87 3.75
N ARG A 327 18.69 1.07 2.96
CA ARG A 327 19.14 0.58 1.65
C ARG A 327 18.70 1.56 0.56
N ASP A 328 19.58 1.98 -0.33
CA ASP A 328 19.23 2.80 -1.51
C ASP A 328 19.79 2.13 -2.76
N ALA A 329 18.91 1.52 -3.54
CA ALA A 329 19.28 0.78 -4.74
C ALA A 329 19.47 1.67 -5.98
N LYS A 330 19.37 3.01 -5.87
CA LYS A 330 19.43 3.89 -7.05
C LYS A 330 20.70 3.71 -7.88
N GLN A 331 21.87 3.60 -7.24
CA GLN A 331 23.12 3.47 -7.98
C GLN A 331 23.16 2.15 -8.75
N GLN A 332 22.77 1.06 -8.08
CA GLN A 332 22.65 -0.26 -8.68
C GLN A 332 21.66 -0.25 -9.85
N PHE A 333 20.47 0.34 -9.69
CA PHE A 333 19.50 0.51 -10.77
C PHE A 333 20.10 1.26 -11.99
N LEU A 334 20.86 2.33 -11.73
CA LEU A 334 21.45 3.11 -12.81
C LEU A 334 22.47 2.29 -13.61
N GLU A 335 23.23 1.43 -12.94
CA GLU A 335 24.24 0.56 -13.53
C GLU A 335 23.62 -0.62 -14.27
N ASP A 336 22.72 -1.36 -13.61
CA ASP A 336 22.17 -2.61 -14.12
C ASP A 336 21.11 -2.39 -15.22
N TYR A 337 20.41 -1.25 -15.19
CA TYR A 337 19.25 -1.01 -16.07
C TYR A 337 19.36 0.27 -16.89
N ARG A 338 19.62 1.42 -16.25
CA ARG A 338 19.50 2.71 -16.95
C ARG A 338 20.63 2.95 -17.95
N LYS A 339 21.88 2.67 -17.58
CA LYS A 339 23.04 2.84 -18.47
C LYS A 339 22.95 1.93 -19.71
N PRO A 340 22.71 0.61 -19.58
CA PRO A 340 22.51 -0.27 -20.74
C PRO A 340 21.41 0.21 -21.68
N TYR A 341 20.24 0.60 -21.13
CA TYR A 341 19.15 1.15 -21.93
C TYR A 341 19.56 2.39 -22.74
N LEU A 342 20.30 3.32 -22.13
CA LEU A 342 20.76 4.53 -22.83
C LEU A 342 21.82 4.22 -23.90
N GLU A 343 22.66 3.22 -23.69
CA GLU A 343 23.65 2.76 -24.67
C GLU A 343 22.96 2.10 -25.87
N GLU A 344 21.99 1.22 -25.62
CA GLU A 344 21.16 0.60 -26.66
C GLU A 344 20.43 1.67 -27.50
N MET A 345 19.80 2.65 -26.84
CA MET A 345 19.13 3.76 -27.54
C MET A 345 20.08 4.61 -28.39
N LYS A 346 21.34 4.78 -27.95
CA LYS A 346 22.36 5.47 -28.77
C LYS A 346 22.76 4.62 -29.98
N GLN A 347 22.95 3.32 -29.80
CA GLN A 347 23.28 2.41 -30.89
C GLN A 347 22.17 2.35 -31.94
N MET A 348 20.91 2.22 -31.53
CA MET A 348 19.77 2.21 -32.46
C MET A 348 19.66 3.51 -33.27
N LYS A 349 19.94 4.67 -32.66
CA LYS A 349 19.97 5.96 -33.37
C LYS A 349 21.10 6.04 -34.40
N ASN A 350 22.25 5.43 -34.12
CA ASN A 350 23.40 5.42 -35.03
C ASN A 350 23.26 4.44 -36.20
N VAL A 351 22.34 3.46 -36.10
CA VAL A 351 22.09 2.44 -37.13
C VAL A 351 20.98 2.85 -38.13
N GLN A 352 20.20 3.90 -37.85
CA GLN A 352 19.24 4.40 -38.84
C GLN A 352 19.98 4.90 -40.10
N PRO A 353 19.69 4.38 -41.31
CA PRO A 353 20.42 4.76 -42.51
C PRO A 353 20.19 6.23 -42.84
N LYS A 354 21.25 6.93 -43.27
CA LYS A 354 21.15 8.28 -43.84
C LYS A 354 20.07 8.27 -44.93
N PRO A 355 19.20 9.29 -45.02
CA PRO A 355 18.18 9.35 -46.07
C PRO A 355 18.88 9.21 -47.43
N VAL A 356 18.40 8.26 -48.23
CA VAL A 356 18.86 8.08 -49.61
C VAL A 356 18.55 9.39 -50.34
N VAL A 357 19.60 10.14 -50.67
CA VAL A 357 19.48 11.32 -51.54
C VAL A 357 19.11 10.79 -52.92
N VAL A 358 17.83 10.86 -53.27
CA VAL A 358 17.39 10.62 -54.64
C VAL A 358 17.86 11.82 -55.47
N PRO A 359 18.74 11.64 -56.47
CA PRO A 359 19.17 12.76 -57.28
C PRO A 359 17.97 13.32 -58.05
N ALA A 360 17.82 14.64 -58.03
CA ALA A 360 16.78 15.33 -58.79
C ALA A 360 16.93 14.98 -60.27
N LYS A 361 15.86 14.46 -60.89
CA LYS A 361 15.82 14.22 -62.33
C LYS A 361 15.91 15.58 -63.05
N ALA A 362 16.87 15.68 -63.97
CA ALA A 362 17.08 16.80 -64.87
C ALA A 362 15.95 16.93 -65.89
#